data_AF-K1VBY8-F1
#
_entry.id   AF-K1VBY8-F1
#
_cell.length_a   1.000
_cell.length_b   1.000
_cell.length_c   1.000
_cell.angle_alpha   90.00
_cell.angle_beta   90.00
_cell.angle_gamma   90.00
#
_symmetry.space_group_name_H-M   'P 1'
#
loop_
_entity.id
_entity.type
_entity.pdbx_description
1 polymer ?
#
loop_
_entity_poly.entity_id
_entity_poly.type
_entity_poly.pdbx_seq_one_letter_code
_entity_poly.pdbx_strand_id
1 'polypeptide(L)'
;MLTSDAHDLHGINFEEGYIAVVDKPLRWTSADVVRKVKFTLRKLGYRRIKVGHAGTLDPLATGILLVCIGRATKMADALQAEEKEYVADVMLGATTPSYDLEHEIDATYP
;
A
#
# COMPACT_ATOMS: atom_id res chain seq x y z
N MET A 1 0.24 23.63 -3.03
CA MET A 1 0.05 23.41 -4.47
C MET A 1 1.01 22.30 -4.87
N LEU A 2 0.51 21.05 -4.97
CA LEU A 2 1.21 19.94 -5.59
C LEU A 2 0.30 19.42 -6.70
N THR A 3 0.89 19.26 -7.87
CA THR A 3 0.21 19.16 -9.16
C THR A 3 -0.63 17.89 -9.24
N SER A 4 -1.85 18.06 -9.73
CA SER A 4 -2.76 17.00 -10.12
C SER A 4 -2.30 16.39 -11.45
N ASP A 5 -1.08 15.86 -11.51
CA ASP A 5 -0.63 15.05 -12.64
C ASP A 5 -1.17 13.64 -12.44
N ALA A 6 -2.49 13.50 -12.64
CA ALA A 6 -3.08 12.21 -12.92
C ALA A 6 -2.36 11.68 -14.16
N HIS A 7 -1.39 10.80 -13.94
CA HIS A 7 -0.62 10.19 -15.02
C HIS A 7 -1.62 9.58 -15.98
N ASP A 8 -1.57 10.00 -17.24
CA ASP A 8 -2.39 9.41 -18.27
C ASP A 8 -2.02 7.93 -18.40
N LEU A 9 -2.95 7.06 -18.02
CA LEU A 9 -2.77 5.61 -18.09
C LEU A 9 -3.21 5.04 -19.45
N HIS A 10 -3.65 5.88 -20.39
CA HIS A 10 -3.98 5.45 -21.74
C HIS A 10 -2.73 4.91 -22.46
N GLY A 11 -2.87 3.74 -23.08
CA GLY A 11 -1.78 3.09 -23.81
C GLY A 11 -0.81 2.27 -22.94
N ILE A 12 -0.95 2.27 -21.61
CA ILE A 12 -0.16 1.37 -20.75
C ILE A 12 -0.61 -0.07 -20.94
N ASN A 13 0.34 -0.93 -21.30
CA ASN A 13 0.12 -2.37 -21.28
C ASN A 13 0.42 -2.93 -19.89
N PHE A 14 -0.62 -3.02 -19.05
CA PHE A 14 -0.48 -3.57 -17.70
C PHE A 14 0.02 -5.02 -17.67
N GLU A 15 -0.18 -5.82 -18.72
CA GLU A 15 0.33 -7.19 -18.80
C GLU A 15 1.86 -7.23 -19.01
N GLU A 16 2.43 -6.22 -19.67
CA GLU A 16 3.89 -6.00 -19.79
C GLU A 16 4.55 -5.66 -18.45
N GLY A 17 3.76 -5.17 -17.50
CA GLY A 17 4.19 -4.87 -16.15
C GLY A 17 4.05 -3.39 -15.86
N TYR A 18 3.49 -3.08 -14.70
CA TYR A 18 3.39 -1.71 -14.20
C TYR A 18 3.51 -1.69 -12.69
N ILE A 19 4.21 -0.70 -12.14
CA ILE A 19 4.29 -0.46 -10.70
C ILE A 19 3.52 0.82 -10.43
N ALA A 20 2.36 0.69 -9.79
CA ALA A 20 1.59 1.84 -9.35
C ALA A 20 2.11 2.29 -7.98
N VAL A 21 2.47 3.56 -7.87
CA VAL A 21 2.77 4.20 -6.58
C VAL A 21 1.45 4.72 -6.02
N VAL A 22 0.96 4.09 -4.96
CA VAL A 22 -0.34 4.46 -4.36
C VAL A 22 -0.09 5.07 -2.99
N ASP A 23 -0.61 6.27 -2.75
CA ASP A 23 -0.73 6.79 -1.39
C ASP A 23 -1.91 6.07 -0.69
N LYS A 24 -1.58 5.14 0.22
CA LYS A 24 -2.56 4.30 0.93
C LYS A 24 -3.33 5.17 1.93
N PRO A 25 -4.67 5.24 1.82
CA PRO A 25 -5.46 5.99 2.79
C PRO A 25 -5.49 5.31 4.16
N LEU A 26 -5.73 6.11 5.19
CA LEU A 26 -5.87 5.64 6.57
C LEU A 26 -7.02 4.62 6.67
N ARG A 27 -6.86 3.62 7.54
CA ARG A 27 -7.78 2.50 7.81
C ARG A 27 -7.94 1.47 6.69
N TRP A 28 -7.33 1.69 5.52
CA TRP A 28 -7.29 0.64 4.49
C TRP A 28 -6.13 -0.30 4.76
N THR A 29 -6.37 -1.61 4.66
CA THR A 29 -5.27 -2.57 4.59
C THR A 29 -4.57 -2.46 3.23
N SER A 30 -3.31 -2.91 3.15
CA SER A 30 -2.62 -3.04 1.86
C SER A 30 -3.36 -3.97 0.89
N ALA A 31 -4.05 -4.98 1.42
CA ALA A 31 -4.89 -5.89 0.63
C ALA A 31 -6.15 -5.19 0.07
N ASP A 32 -6.73 -4.21 0.76
CA ASP A 32 -7.86 -3.43 0.25
C ASP A 32 -7.46 -2.60 -0.96
N VAL A 33 -6.26 -2.01 -0.95
CA VAL A 33 -5.70 -1.30 -2.12
C VAL A 33 -5.55 -2.26 -3.30
N VAL A 34 -4.92 -3.43 -3.09
CA VAL A 34 -4.80 -4.47 -4.14
C VAL A 34 -6.17 -4.88 -4.67
N ARG A 35 -7.17 -5.07 -3.78
CA ARG A 35 -8.53 -5.45 -4.17
C ARG A 35 -9.19 -4.37 -5.03
N LYS A 36 -9.03 -3.09 -4.67
CA LYS A 36 -9.52 -1.94 -5.44
C LYS A 36 -8.88 -1.85 -6.81
N VAL A 37 -7.56 -2.04 -6.91
CA VAL A 37 -6.83 -2.05 -8.19
C VAL A 37 -7.30 -3.21 -9.07
N LYS A 38 -7.37 -4.43 -8.52
CA LYS A 38 -7.89 -5.61 -9.25
C LYS A 38 -9.30 -5.38 -9.78
N PHE A 39 -10.19 -4.82 -8.96
CA PHE A 39 -11.57 -4.52 -9.38
C PHE A 39 -11.61 -3.50 -10.53
N THR A 40 -10.78 -2.46 -10.47
CA THR A 40 -10.69 -1.43 -11.50
C THR A 40 -10.18 -2.03 -12.82
N LEU A 41 -9.09 -2.80 -12.78
CA LEU A 41 -8.53 -3.49 -13.94
C LEU A 41 -9.53 -4.47 -14.58
N ARG A 42 -10.31 -5.20 -13.78
CA ARG A 42 -11.37 -6.08 -14.29
C ARG A 42 -12.44 -5.32 -15.07
N LYS A 43 -12.82 -4.11 -14.63
CA LYS A 43 -13.77 -3.26 -15.37
C LYS A 43 -13.20 -2.76 -16.69
N LEU A 44 -11.88 -2.61 -16.78
CA LEU A 44 -11.16 -2.22 -17.98
C LEU A 44 -10.85 -3.40 -18.92
N GLY A 45 -11.33 -4.62 -18.61
CA GLY A 45 -11.16 -5.81 -19.46
C GLY A 45 -10.06 -6.78 -19.03
N TYR A 46 -9.22 -6.41 -18.06
CA TYR A 46 -8.13 -7.26 -17.56
C TYR A 46 -8.64 -8.29 -16.53
N ARG A 47 -9.22 -9.38 -17.02
CA ARG A 47 -9.93 -10.37 -16.17
C ARG A 47 -9.02 -11.24 -15.30
N ARG A 48 -7.80 -11.55 -15.75
CA ARG A 48 -6.88 -12.52 -15.10
C ARG A 48 -5.51 -11.93 -14.77
N ILE A 49 -5.39 -10.60 -14.77
CA ILE A 49 -4.12 -9.94 -14.49
C ILE A 49 -3.71 -10.12 -13.02
N LYS A 50 -2.45 -10.48 -12.79
CA LYS A 50 -1.89 -10.62 -11.44
C LYS A 50 -1.64 -9.22 -10.86
N VAL A 51 -1.99 -9.03 -9.59
CA VAL A 51 -1.74 -7.80 -8.84
C VAL A 51 -1.29 -8.19 -7.44
N GLY A 52 -0.24 -7.55 -6.94
CA GLY A 52 0.27 -7.67 -5.58
C GLY A 52 0.88 -6.35 -5.12
N HIS A 53 1.28 -6.26 -3.86
CA HIS A 53 2.04 -5.11 -3.34
C HIS A 53 3.47 -5.54 -2.97
N ALA A 54 4.39 -4.59 -2.88
CA ALA A 54 5.80 -4.83 -2.54
C ALA A 54 6.12 -4.36 -1.11
N GLY A 55 5.50 -5.02 -0.13
CA GLY A 55 5.58 -4.64 1.29
C GLY A 55 4.23 -4.17 1.84
N THR A 56 3.95 -4.51 3.09
CA THR A 56 2.69 -4.21 3.77
C THR A 56 2.84 -2.91 4.56
N LEU A 57 1.85 -2.03 4.43
CA LEU A 57 1.59 -0.94 5.38
C LEU A 57 0.40 -1.32 6.27
N ASP A 58 0.52 -1.04 7.57
CA ASP A 58 -0.51 -1.27 8.57
C ASP A 58 -1.77 -0.43 8.28
N PRO A 59 -2.96 -0.87 8.71
CA PRO A 59 -4.20 -0.12 8.55
C PRO A 59 -4.11 1.32 9.04
N LEU A 60 -3.44 1.57 10.16
CA LEU A 60 -3.27 2.90 10.75
C LEU A 60 -2.14 3.73 10.13
N ALA A 61 -1.33 3.17 9.23
CA ALA A 61 -0.36 3.93 8.46
C ALA A 61 -0.99 4.57 7.21
N THR A 62 -0.43 5.68 6.75
CA THR A 62 -0.68 6.25 5.41
C THR A 62 0.61 6.29 4.60
N GLY A 63 0.55 6.63 3.31
CA GLY A 63 1.74 6.84 2.50
C GLY A 63 1.98 5.76 1.46
N ILE A 64 3.21 5.67 0.97
CA ILE A 64 3.54 4.98 -0.28
C ILE A 64 3.40 3.46 -0.15
N LEU A 65 2.49 2.90 -0.94
CA LEU A 65 2.34 1.48 -1.22
C LEU A 65 2.60 1.21 -2.70
N LEU A 66 3.67 0.47 -2.99
CA LEU A 66 3.96 0.01 -4.35
C LEU A 66 3.05 -1.17 -4.71
N VAL A 67 2.22 -0.99 -5.73
CA VAL A 67 1.32 -2.03 -6.26
C VAL A 67 1.85 -2.51 -7.61
N CYS A 68 2.34 -3.73 -7.63
CA CYS A 68 2.85 -4.39 -8.83
C CYS A 68 1.70 -5.05 -9.61
N ILE A 69 1.62 -4.78 -10.91
CA ILE A 69 0.59 -5.27 -11.83
C ILE A 69 1.26 -6.05 -12.97
N GLY A 70 0.64 -7.17 -13.37
CA GLY A 70 1.13 -8.01 -14.47
C GLY A 70 2.53 -8.57 -14.19
N ARG A 71 3.44 -8.49 -15.18
CA ARG A 71 4.82 -8.97 -15.03
C ARG A 71 5.62 -8.27 -13.93
N ALA A 72 5.27 -7.04 -13.55
CA ALA A 72 5.94 -6.33 -12.46
C ALA A 72 5.79 -7.03 -11.10
N THR A 73 4.80 -7.92 -10.94
CA THR A 73 4.67 -8.74 -9.71
C THR A 73 5.88 -9.63 -9.43
N LYS A 74 6.76 -9.86 -10.41
CA LYS A 74 8.04 -10.56 -10.22
C LYS A 74 9.10 -9.71 -9.50
N MET A 75 8.91 -8.39 -9.45
CA MET A 75 9.82 -7.46 -8.76
C MET A 75 9.41 -7.21 -7.30
N ALA A 76 8.30 -7.78 -6.84
CA ALA A 76 7.75 -7.48 -5.51
C ALA A 76 8.74 -7.76 -4.38
N ASP A 77 9.45 -8.89 -4.43
CA ASP A 77 10.42 -9.27 -3.40
C ASP A 77 11.63 -8.32 -3.39
N ALA A 78 12.12 -7.93 -4.57
CA ALA A 78 13.23 -6.99 -4.69
C ALA A 78 12.86 -5.60 -4.17
N LEU A 79 11.70 -5.08 -4.56
CA LEU A 79 11.19 -3.80 -4.08
C LEU A 79 10.88 -3.81 -2.58
N GLN A 80 10.42 -4.94 -2.05
CA GLN A 80 10.19 -5.11 -0.61
C GLN A 80 11.50 -5.10 0.18
N ALA A 81 12.62 -5.51 -0.41
CA ALA A 81 13.93 -5.50 0.24
C ALA A 81 14.58 -4.11 0.27
N GLU A 82 14.08 -3.15 -0.51
CA GLU A 82 14.56 -1.77 -0.48
C GLU A 82 14.30 -1.09 0.88
N GLU A 83 15.15 -0.12 1.18
CA GLU A 83 15.05 0.72 2.36
C GLU A 83 13.74 1.51 2.37
N LYS A 84 13.20 1.74 3.58
CA LYS A 84 11.94 2.45 3.79
C LYS A 84 12.13 3.46 4.90
N GLU A 85 11.57 4.64 4.69
CA GLU A 85 11.57 5.72 5.65
C GLU A 85 10.15 5.95 6.18
N TYR A 86 10.03 6.16 7.48
CA TYR A 86 8.76 6.37 8.17
C TYR A 86 8.86 7.58 9.08
N VAL A 87 7.78 8.35 9.13
CA VAL A 87 7.56 9.38 10.15
C VAL A 87 6.42 8.89 11.03
N ALA A 88 6.65 8.81 12.33
CA ALA A 88 5.67 8.30 13.30
C ALA A 88 5.71 9.11 14.59
N ASP A 89 4.53 9.25 15.20
CA ASP A 89 4.40 9.75 16.57
C ASP A 89 4.40 8.56 17.52
N VAL A 90 5.21 8.65 18.58
CA VAL A 90 5.31 7.59 19.60
C VAL A 90 4.86 8.16 20.95
N MET A 91 3.93 7.46 21.59
CA MET A 91 3.51 7.76 22.96
C MET A 91 4.33 6.93 23.95
N LEU A 92 4.96 7.60 24.92
CA LEU A 92 5.64 6.95 26.04
C LEU A 92 4.72 6.91 27.27
N GLY A 93 4.90 5.90 28.12
CA GLY A 93 4.12 5.74 29.36
C GLY A 93 2.85 4.89 29.24
N ALA A 94 2.61 4.23 28.10
CA ALA A 94 1.49 3.31 27.93
C ALA A 94 1.84 2.18 26.94
N THR A 95 1.12 1.07 27.02
CA THR A 95 1.17 -0.04 26.05
C THR A 95 -0.21 -0.36 25.52
N THR A 96 -0.25 -0.94 24.33
CA THR A 96 -1.44 -1.57 23.73
C THR A 96 -1.04 -2.97 23.24
N PRO A 97 -1.99 -3.92 23.13
CA PRO A 97 -1.69 -5.28 22.65
C PRO A 97 -1.08 -5.34 21.24
N SER A 98 -1.38 -4.36 20.40
CA SER A 98 -0.87 -4.24 19.03
C SER A 98 0.31 -3.28 18.87
N TYR A 99 0.76 -2.65 19.96
CA TYR A 99 1.82 -1.62 19.95
C TYR A 99 1.53 -0.39 19.09
N ASP A 100 0.25 -0.20 18.74
CA ASP A 100 -0.29 0.94 18.02
C ASP A 100 -1.68 1.31 18.57
N LEU A 101 -2.43 2.16 17.86
CA LEU A 101 -3.77 2.59 18.28
C LEU A 101 -4.92 1.70 17.76
N GLU A 102 -4.65 0.49 17.26
CA GLU A 102 -5.72 -0.43 16.83
C GLU A 102 -6.50 -1.00 18.02
N HIS A 103 -5.85 -1.15 19.17
CA HIS A 103 -6.45 -1.65 20.41
C HIS A 103 -6.35 -0.61 21.53
N GLU A 104 -7.21 -0.76 22.53
CA GLU A 104 -7.18 0.07 23.74
C GLU A 104 -5.90 -0.19 24.55
N ILE A 105 -5.53 0.82 25.36
CA ILE A 105 -4.39 0.74 26.28
C ILE A 105 -4.64 -0.35 27.31
N ASP A 106 -3.66 -1.24 27.49
CA ASP A 106 -3.73 -2.35 28.44
C ASP A 106 -2.89 -2.13 29.72
N ALA A 107 -1.88 -1.24 29.66
CA ALA A 107 -1.12 -0.80 30.83
C ALA A 107 -0.58 0.62 30.68
N THR A 108 -0.31 1.26 31.82
CA THR A 108 0.28 2.61 31.92
C THR A 108 1.45 2.61 32.88
N TYR A 109 2.45 3.44 32.59
CA TYR A 109 3.73 3.51 33.28
C TYR A 109 4.07 4.97 33.63
N PRO A 110 4.75 5.21 34.77
CA PRO A 110 5.15 6.54 35.20
C PRO A 110 6.16 7.20 34.25
#